data_AF-E6UDS4-F1
#
_entry.id   AF-E6UDS4-F1
#
_cell.length_a   1.000
_cell.length_b   1.000
_cell.length_c   1.000
_cell.angle_alpha   90.00
_cell.angle_beta   90.00
_cell.angle_gamma   90.00
#
_symmetry.space_group_name_H-M   'P 1'
#
loop_
_entity.id
_entity.type
_entity.pdbx_description
1 polymer ?
#
loop_
_entity_poly.entity_id
_entity_poly.type
_entity_poly.pdbx_seq_one_letter_code
_entity_poly.pdbx_strand_id
1 'polypeptide(L)'
;MRDNEKVRQLYKEYQRKDITRAERREMLEKIARERYKTDPRKSMSVKGQALMNLLLGALMMAHAVIALISRTSGSIRQQTPLFLSAIAVYVVLLFIMGRYKKEPEDELSKDLKLKADAYTAHGLIVATMVYGIVLQTAGNHVHKVSITGEMIMWFGYLMIGTYHVLRNAIYLRLDRTPESEEEA
;
A
#
# COMPACT_ATOMS: atom_id res chain seq x y z
N MET A 1 -25.53 -12.01 18.48
CA MET A 1 -26.54 -11.21 17.74
C MET A 1 -26.59 -9.74 18.17
N ARG A 2 -26.35 -9.37 19.44
CA ARG A 2 -26.31 -7.95 19.91
C ARG A 2 -25.27 -7.06 19.22
N ASP A 3 -24.08 -7.57 18.93
CA ASP A 3 -22.98 -6.70 18.44
C ASP A 3 -23.20 -6.20 17.01
N ASN A 4 -23.92 -6.98 16.19
CA ASN A 4 -24.29 -6.58 14.82
C ASN A 4 -25.36 -5.47 14.82
N GLU A 5 -26.19 -5.43 15.87
CA GLU A 5 -27.23 -4.40 16.04
C GLU A 5 -26.62 -3.05 16.42
N LYS A 6 -25.59 -3.05 17.27
CA LYS A 6 -24.82 -1.86 17.64
C LYS A 6 -24.10 -1.24 16.43
N VAL A 7 -23.45 -2.06 15.60
CA VAL A 7 -22.84 -1.60 14.33
C VAL A 7 -23.91 -1.00 13.41
N ARG A 8 -25.08 -1.65 13.31
CA ARG A 8 -26.20 -1.16 12.47
C ARG A 8 -26.76 0.16 12.96
N GLN A 9 -26.84 0.38 14.27
CA GLN A 9 -27.26 1.66 14.87
C GLN A 9 -26.25 2.77 14.55
N LEU A 10 -24.95 2.52 14.73
CA LEU A 10 -23.90 3.48 14.39
C LEU A 10 -23.92 3.87 12.89
N TYR A 11 -24.23 2.94 11.99
CA TYR A 11 -24.42 3.27 10.57
C TYR A 11 -25.62 4.18 10.30
N LYS A 12 -26.72 4.01 11.04
CA LYS A 12 -27.89 4.90 10.93
C LYS A 12 -27.54 6.31 11.42
N GLU A 13 -26.79 6.42 12.51
CA GLU A 13 -26.31 7.71 13.03
C GLU A 13 -25.34 8.37 12.05
N TYR A 14 -24.41 7.60 11.45
CA TYR A 14 -23.50 8.09 10.41
C TYR A 14 -24.21 8.64 9.17
N GLN A 15 -25.38 8.11 8.81
CA GLN A 15 -26.15 8.53 7.65
C GLN A 15 -26.99 9.79 7.89
N ARG A 16 -27.04 10.30 9.13
CA ARG A 16 -27.71 11.55 9.44
C ARG A 16 -27.11 12.73 8.64
N LYS A 17 -27.97 13.67 8.26
CA LYS A 17 -27.59 14.84 7.46
C LYS A 17 -27.12 16.03 8.31
N ASP A 18 -27.44 16.01 9.60
CA ASP A 18 -27.21 17.11 10.56
C ASP A 18 -25.90 16.99 11.35
N ILE A 19 -25.04 16.03 10.99
CA ILE A 19 -23.73 15.83 11.61
C ILE A 19 -22.64 16.61 10.87
N THR A 20 -21.67 17.12 11.63
CA THR A 20 -20.47 17.77 11.11
C THR A 20 -19.50 16.75 10.51
N ARG A 21 -18.51 17.23 9.74
CA ARG A 21 -17.45 16.37 9.17
C ARG A 21 -16.61 15.68 10.25
N ALA A 22 -16.37 16.35 11.38
CA ALA A 22 -15.59 15.82 12.49
C ALA A 22 -16.32 14.67 13.18
N GLU A 23 -17.59 14.87 13.54
CA GLU A 23 -18.45 13.83 14.12
C GLU A 23 -18.60 12.63 13.18
N ARG A 24 -18.70 12.89 11.88
CA ARG A 24 -18.76 11.83 10.87
C ARG A 24 -17.48 10.98 10.84
N ARG A 25 -16.30 11.58 11.01
CA ARG A 25 -15.03 10.84 11.13
C ARG A 25 -14.98 10.00 12.41
N GLU A 26 -15.34 10.60 13.54
CA GLU A 26 -15.38 9.90 14.83
C GLU A 26 -16.34 8.69 14.80
N MET A 27 -17.50 8.83 14.14
CA MET A 27 -18.42 7.72 13.96
C MET A 27 -17.87 6.60 13.07
N LEU A 28 -17.15 6.92 12.00
CA LEU A 28 -16.48 5.90 11.18
C LEU A 28 -15.44 5.12 11.99
N GLU A 29 -14.70 5.80 12.86
CA GLU A 29 -13.74 5.16 13.76
C GLU A 29 -14.42 4.24 14.78
N LYS A 30 -15.53 4.70 15.38
CA LYS A 30 -16.35 3.88 16.27
C LYS A 30 -16.87 2.63 15.55
N ILE A 31 -17.38 2.78 14.33
CA ILE A 31 -17.83 1.65 13.51
C ILE A 31 -16.68 0.67 13.22
N ALA A 32 -15.50 1.17 12.86
CA ALA A 32 -14.34 0.34 12.58
C ALA A 32 -13.89 -0.45 13.81
N ARG A 33 -13.82 0.19 14.98
CA ARG A 33 -13.47 -0.46 16.26
C ARG A 33 -14.49 -1.51 16.67
N GLU A 34 -15.78 -1.22 16.56
CA GLU A 34 -16.82 -2.19 16.91
C GLU A 34 -16.81 -3.38 15.93
N ARG A 35 -16.64 -3.16 14.62
CA ARG A 35 -16.45 -4.26 13.66
C ARG A 35 -15.23 -5.12 14.01
N TYR A 36 -14.10 -4.49 14.36
CA TYR A 36 -12.89 -5.19 14.75
C TYR A 36 -13.10 -6.10 15.98
N LYS A 37 -13.84 -5.63 16.99
CA LYS A 37 -14.19 -6.45 18.17
C LYS A 37 -15.04 -7.66 17.82
N THR A 38 -15.97 -7.50 16.88
CA THR A 38 -16.89 -8.58 16.48
C THR A 38 -16.30 -9.60 15.51
N ASP A 39 -15.17 -9.26 14.86
CA ASP A 39 -14.54 -10.13 13.88
C ASP A 39 -13.76 -11.26 14.58
N PRO A 40 -14.07 -12.55 14.29
CA PRO A 40 -13.44 -13.69 14.96
C PRO A 40 -12.04 -14.01 14.43
N ARG A 41 -11.58 -13.36 13.34
CA ARG A 41 -10.25 -13.61 12.77
C ARG A 41 -9.15 -13.14 13.71
N LYS A 42 -7.96 -13.74 13.57
CA LYS A 42 -6.75 -13.30 14.27
C LYS A 42 -6.41 -11.86 13.87
N SER A 43 -6.02 -11.04 14.84
CA SER A 43 -5.63 -9.64 14.62
C SER A 43 -4.25 -9.56 13.96
N MET A 44 -4.08 -8.52 13.14
CA MET A 44 -2.79 -8.08 12.62
C MET A 44 -2.56 -6.66 13.11
N SER A 45 -1.46 -6.45 13.84
CA SER A 45 -1.08 -5.16 14.40
C SER A 45 -0.88 -4.11 13.31
N VAL A 46 -0.91 -2.84 13.69
CA VAL A 46 -0.68 -1.73 12.75
C VAL A 46 0.70 -1.82 12.09
N LYS A 47 1.74 -2.23 12.85
CA LYS A 47 3.08 -2.53 12.33
C LYS A 47 3.08 -3.73 11.37
N GLY A 48 2.43 -4.83 11.75
CA GLY A 48 2.30 -6.01 10.88
C GLY A 48 1.61 -5.67 9.56
N GLN A 49 0.58 -4.83 9.59
CA GLN A 49 -0.07 -4.32 8.38
C GLN A 49 0.87 -3.49 7.52
N ALA A 50 1.68 -2.61 8.13
CA ALA A 50 2.66 -1.80 7.41
C ALA A 50 3.74 -2.66 6.76
N LEU A 51 4.24 -3.69 7.45
CA LEU A 51 5.21 -4.65 6.90
C LEU A 51 4.63 -5.42 5.71
N MET A 52 3.39 -5.91 5.82
CA MET A 52 2.73 -6.60 4.69
C MET A 52 2.54 -5.67 3.49
N ASN A 53 2.14 -4.43 3.71
CA ASN A 53 2.01 -3.44 2.63
C ASN A 53 3.36 -3.06 2.02
N LEU A 54 4.44 -3.03 2.81
CA LEU A 54 5.80 -2.83 2.33
C LEU A 54 6.21 -3.98 1.41
N LEU A 55 5.99 -5.23 1.81
CA LEU A 55 6.29 -6.43 1.00
C LEU A 55 5.48 -6.44 -0.30
N LEU A 56 4.19 -6.12 -0.23
CA LEU A 56 3.36 -5.97 -1.44
C LEU A 56 3.91 -4.89 -2.37
N GLY A 57 4.24 -3.71 -1.84
CA GLY A 57 4.84 -2.63 -2.61
C GLY A 57 6.16 -3.03 -3.28
N ALA A 58 7.03 -3.73 -2.54
CA ALA A 58 8.31 -4.20 -3.06
C ALA A 58 8.13 -5.20 -4.22
N LEU A 59 7.17 -6.11 -4.10
CA LEU A 59 6.80 -7.01 -5.19
C LEU A 59 6.26 -6.23 -6.38
N MET A 60 5.36 -5.27 -6.19
CA MET A 60 4.84 -4.44 -7.29
C MET A 60 5.98 -3.73 -8.04
N MET A 61 6.93 -3.13 -7.31
CA MET A 61 8.11 -2.49 -7.90
C MET A 61 8.95 -3.49 -8.69
N ALA A 62 9.27 -4.64 -8.11
CA ALA A 62 10.07 -5.67 -8.77
C ALA A 62 9.39 -6.15 -10.07
N HIS A 63 8.08 -6.39 -10.06
CA HIS A 63 7.32 -6.75 -11.25
C HIS A 63 7.39 -5.68 -12.33
N ALA A 64 7.18 -4.41 -11.96
CA ALA A 64 7.21 -3.31 -12.90
C ALA A 64 8.58 -3.19 -13.57
N VAL A 65 9.66 -3.28 -12.78
CA VAL A 65 11.04 -3.24 -13.28
C VAL A 65 11.32 -4.41 -14.22
N ILE A 66 10.96 -5.64 -13.83
CA ILE A 66 11.14 -6.83 -14.66
C ILE A 66 10.40 -6.64 -15.99
N ALA A 67 9.13 -6.24 -15.97
CA ALA A 67 8.31 -6.06 -17.17
C ALA A 67 8.89 -4.97 -18.12
N LEU A 68 9.37 -3.86 -17.55
CA LEU A 68 10.05 -2.82 -18.32
C LEU A 68 11.35 -3.33 -18.96
N ILE A 69 12.12 -4.15 -18.24
CA ILE A 69 13.38 -4.74 -18.74
C ILE A 69 13.12 -5.79 -19.82
N SER A 70 12.19 -6.75 -19.63
CA SER A 70 11.95 -7.82 -20.62
C SER A 70 11.56 -7.26 -21.98
N ARG A 71 10.86 -6.13 -21.99
CA ARG A 71 10.51 -5.43 -23.22
C ARG A 71 11.75 -4.87 -23.94
N THR A 72 12.69 -4.30 -23.18
CA THR A 72 13.93 -3.73 -23.76
C THR A 72 14.90 -4.80 -24.24
N SER A 73 14.88 -6.01 -23.66
CA SER A 73 15.80 -7.10 -24.00
C SER A 73 15.25 -8.11 -25.02
N GLY A 74 13.96 -8.03 -25.39
CA GLY A 74 13.33 -8.89 -26.41
C GLY A 74 13.16 -10.37 -26.02
N SER A 75 13.65 -10.80 -24.85
CA SER A 75 13.60 -12.20 -24.37
C SER A 75 12.51 -12.38 -23.31
N ILE A 76 11.24 -12.40 -23.74
CA ILE A 76 10.09 -12.59 -22.85
C ILE A 76 10.11 -14.00 -22.21
N ARG A 77 10.55 -15.03 -22.97
CA ARG A 77 10.50 -16.44 -22.54
C ARG A 77 11.35 -16.75 -21.31
N GLN A 78 12.47 -16.04 -21.10
CA GLN A 78 13.33 -16.27 -19.94
C GLN A 78 12.79 -15.61 -18.67
N GLN A 79 11.93 -14.60 -18.79
CA GLN A 79 11.40 -13.84 -17.65
C GLN A 79 9.98 -14.28 -17.25
N THR A 80 9.28 -15.06 -18.09
CA THR A 80 7.95 -15.61 -17.81
C THR A 80 7.86 -16.40 -16.49
N PRO A 81 8.81 -17.31 -16.15
CA PRO A 81 8.74 -18.05 -14.89
C PRO A 81 8.87 -17.13 -13.67
N LEU A 82 9.74 -16.14 -13.75
CA LEU A 82 9.95 -15.14 -12.70
C LEU A 82 8.68 -14.31 -12.49
N PHE A 83 8.06 -13.85 -13.58
CA PHE A 83 6.80 -13.12 -13.55
C PHE A 83 5.65 -13.94 -12.92
N LEU A 84 5.50 -15.21 -13.30
CA LEU A 84 4.47 -16.08 -12.72
C LEU A 84 4.71 -16.36 -11.24
N SER A 85 5.97 -16.58 -10.84
CA SER A 85 6.32 -16.83 -9.44
C SER A 85 6.00 -15.61 -8.57
N ALA A 86 6.27 -14.41 -9.06
CA ALA A 86 6.04 -13.19 -8.33
C ALA A 86 4.52 -12.86 -8.22
N ILE A 87 3.71 -13.19 -9.24
CA ILE A 87 2.25 -13.14 -9.16
C ILE A 87 1.74 -14.12 -8.10
N ALA A 88 2.27 -15.34 -8.06
CA ALA A 88 1.87 -16.33 -7.06
C ALA A 88 2.15 -15.82 -5.63
N VAL A 89 3.33 -15.22 -5.39
CA VAL A 89 3.66 -14.59 -4.11
C VAL A 89 2.70 -13.45 -3.79
N TYR A 90 2.38 -12.58 -4.75
CA TYR A 90 1.43 -11.49 -4.57
C TYR A 90 0.04 -12.00 -4.15
N VAL A 91 -0.47 -13.04 -4.81
CA VAL A 91 -1.75 -13.68 -4.47
C VAL A 91 -1.71 -14.31 -3.07
N VAL A 92 -0.61 -14.97 -2.71
CA VAL A 92 -0.43 -15.55 -1.36
C VAL A 92 -0.46 -14.47 -0.29
N LEU A 93 0.22 -13.33 -0.50
CA LEU A 93 0.20 -12.22 0.46
C LEU A 93 -1.20 -11.60 0.58
N LEU A 94 -1.95 -11.45 -0.52
CA LEU A 94 -3.34 -11.00 -0.47
C LEU A 94 -4.23 -11.99 0.29
N PHE A 95 -4.02 -13.29 0.08
CA PHE A 95 -4.75 -14.32 0.80
C PHE A 95 -4.45 -14.27 2.31
N ILE A 96 -3.18 -14.14 2.70
CA ILE A 96 -2.78 -13.95 4.09
C ILE A 96 -3.48 -12.71 4.65
N MET A 97 -3.41 -11.56 4.00
CA MET A 97 -4.09 -10.35 4.45
C MET A 97 -5.61 -10.51 4.59
N GLY A 98 -6.26 -11.31 3.72
CA GLY A 98 -7.68 -11.62 3.82
C GLY A 98 -8.05 -12.49 5.01
N ARG A 99 -7.11 -13.27 5.56
CA ARG A 99 -7.32 -14.16 6.71
C ARG A 99 -7.23 -13.47 8.06
N TYR A 100 -6.61 -12.30 8.13
CA TYR A 100 -6.45 -11.53 9.36
C TYR A 100 -7.41 -10.34 9.40
N LYS A 101 -7.87 -9.97 10.59
CA LYS A 101 -8.54 -8.69 10.79
C LYS A 101 -7.49 -7.62 11.07
N LYS A 102 -7.67 -6.45 10.47
CA LYS A 102 -6.77 -5.31 10.61
C LYS A 102 -7.11 -4.53 11.85
N GLU A 103 -6.14 -4.36 12.74
CA GLU A 103 -6.27 -3.47 13.88
C GLU A 103 -6.50 -2.02 13.40
N PRO A 104 -7.48 -1.30 13.98
CA PRO A 104 -7.70 0.10 13.66
C PRO A 104 -6.55 0.97 14.18
N GLU A 105 -6.15 1.96 13.38
CA GLU A 105 -5.06 2.87 13.73
C GLU A 105 -5.41 3.74 14.95
N ASP A 106 -4.49 3.85 15.90
CA ASP A 106 -4.54 4.81 16.99
C ASP A 106 -4.10 6.22 16.52
N GLU A 107 -4.27 7.23 17.38
CA GLU A 107 -3.95 8.61 17.00
C GLU A 107 -2.47 8.81 16.67
N LEU A 108 -1.59 8.14 17.42
CA LEU A 108 -0.15 8.19 17.18
C LEU A 108 0.20 7.58 15.82
N SER A 109 -0.30 6.38 15.50
CA SER A 109 -0.05 5.75 14.19
C SER A 109 -0.56 6.59 13.04
N LYS A 110 -1.70 7.25 13.19
CA LYS A 110 -2.24 8.17 12.18
C LYS A 110 -1.32 9.36 11.93
N ASP A 111 -0.83 10.00 12.99
CA ASP A 111 0.10 11.13 12.87
C ASP A 111 1.43 10.70 12.21
N LEU A 112 2.00 9.57 12.64
CA LEU A 112 3.21 9.02 12.06
C LEU A 112 3.03 8.64 10.58
N LYS A 113 1.88 8.07 10.21
CA LYS A 113 1.55 7.77 8.81
C LYS A 113 1.39 9.03 7.97
N LEU A 114 0.78 10.09 8.51
CA LEU A 114 0.65 11.37 7.81
C LEU A 114 2.02 12.03 7.58
N LYS A 115 2.93 11.95 8.55
CA LYS A 115 4.34 12.36 8.37
C LYS A 115 5.04 11.51 7.31
N ALA A 116 4.85 10.19 7.33
CA ALA A 116 5.40 9.30 6.32
C ALA A 116 4.87 9.60 4.91
N ASP A 117 3.59 9.97 4.78
CA ASP A 117 2.97 10.39 3.52
C ASP A 117 3.65 11.65 2.97
N ALA A 118 3.90 12.64 3.83
CA ALA A 118 4.61 13.87 3.43
C ALA A 118 6.03 13.57 2.91
N TYR A 119 6.81 12.73 3.60
CA TYR A 119 8.14 12.34 3.12
C TYR A 119 8.09 11.50 1.84
N THR A 120 7.10 10.62 1.72
CA THR A 120 6.92 9.78 0.54
C THR A 120 6.64 10.60 -0.70
N ALA A 121 5.84 11.68 -0.60
CA ALA A 121 5.59 12.58 -1.71
C ALA A 121 6.88 13.15 -2.31
N HIS A 122 7.82 13.58 -1.45
CA HIS A 122 9.15 14.03 -1.89
C HIS A 122 9.93 12.91 -2.59
N GLY A 123 9.91 11.70 -2.04
CA GLY A 123 10.55 10.53 -2.65
C GLY A 123 9.99 10.17 -4.03
N LEU A 124 8.67 10.26 -4.22
CA LEU A 124 8.03 10.00 -5.52
C LEU A 124 8.40 11.04 -6.58
N ILE A 125 8.53 12.31 -6.19
CA ILE A 125 9.01 13.37 -7.09
C ILE A 125 10.43 13.02 -7.58
N VAL A 126 11.34 12.69 -6.65
CA VAL A 126 12.71 12.29 -6.99
C VAL A 126 12.72 11.05 -7.89
N ALA A 127 11.95 10.00 -7.57
CA ALA A 127 11.86 8.79 -8.37
C ALA A 127 11.38 9.07 -9.80
N THR A 128 10.38 9.95 -9.95
CA THR A 128 9.86 10.38 -11.26
C THR A 128 10.91 11.14 -12.05
N MET A 129 11.65 12.05 -11.41
CA MET A 129 12.75 12.78 -12.05
C MET A 129 13.85 11.84 -12.54
N VAL A 130 14.28 10.88 -11.70
CA VAL A 130 15.28 9.88 -12.06
C VAL A 130 14.81 9.06 -13.27
N TYR A 131 13.57 8.59 -13.27
CA TYR A 131 13.01 7.86 -14.41
C TYR A 131 12.99 8.70 -15.69
N GLY A 132 12.62 9.98 -15.60
CA GLY A 132 12.66 10.92 -16.72
C GLY A 132 14.07 11.11 -17.29
N ILE A 133 15.09 11.24 -16.42
CA ILE A 133 16.50 11.34 -16.84
C ILE A 133 16.95 10.07 -17.57
N VAL A 134 16.58 8.89 -17.06
CA VAL A 134 16.89 7.60 -17.71
C VAL A 134 16.28 7.51 -19.09
N LEU A 135 15.00 7.87 -19.25
CA LEU A 135 14.32 7.88 -20.54
C LEU A 135 14.93 8.89 -21.50
N GLN A 136 15.24 10.10 -21.04
CA GLN A 136 15.88 11.14 -21.85
C GLN A 136 17.24 10.68 -22.37
N THR A 137 18.04 10.08 -21.50
CA THR A 137 19.38 9.57 -21.84
C THR A 137 19.28 8.41 -22.84
N ALA A 138 18.35 7.47 -22.62
CA ALA A 138 18.10 6.37 -23.55
C ALA A 138 17.59 6.86 -24.91
N GLY A 139 16.69 7.85 -24.93
CA GLY A 139 16.16 8.48 -26.15
C GLY A 139 17.22 9.22 -26.98
N ASN A 140 18.20 9.83 -26.30
CA ASN A 140 19.30 10.50 -26.98
C ASN A 140 20.31 9.52 -27.59
N HIS A 141 20.51 8.33 -27.01
CA HIS A 141 21.40 7.30 -27.55
C HIS A 141 20.74 6.39 -28.59
N VAL A 142 19.42 6.20 -28.51
CA VAL A 142 18.66 5.37 -29.44
C VAL A 142 17.63 6.27 -30.14
N HIS A 143 17.91 6.65 -31.38
CA HIS A 143 17.11 7.60 -32.20
C HIS A 143 15.61 7.26 -32.38
N LYS A 144 15.10 6.19 -31.76
CA LYS A 144 13.69 5.79 -31.74
C LYS A 144 13.27 5.21 -30.39
N VAL A 145 13.28 6.00 -29.31
CA VAL A 145 12.51 5.64 -28.10
C VAL A 145 11.07 6.11 -28.30
N SER A 146 10.20 5.15 -28.65
CA SER A 146 8.74 5.35 -28.69
C SER A 146 8.15 4.98 -27.33
N ILE A 147 7.54 5.96 -26.64
CA ILE A 147 6.79 5.71 -25.41
C ILE A 147 5.45 5.08 -25.79
N THR A 148 5.22 3.85 -25.34
CA THR A 148 3.95 3.15 -25.56
C THR A 148 3.03 3.26 -24.35
N GLY A 149 1.71 3.11 -24.55
CA GLY A 149 0.73 3.13 -23.45
C GLY A 149 1.01 2.06 -22.38
N GLU A 150 1.57 0.93 -22.76
CA GLU A 150 1.98 -0.13 -21.82
C GLU A 150 3.17 0.32 -20.94
N MET A 151 4.14 1.07 -21.48
CA MET A 151 5.22 1.65 -20.67
C MET A 151 4.66 2.63 -19.63
N ILE A 152 3.67 3.44 -20.01
CA ILE A 152 2.99 4.37 -19.09
C ILE A 152 2.28 3.60 -17.98
N MET A 153 1.59 2.49 -18.32
CA MET A 153 0.93 1.63 -17.34
C MET A 153 1.93 1.01 -16.35
N TRP A 154 3.03 0.43 -16.84
CA TRP A 154 4.06 -0.16 -15.99
C TRP A 154 4.78 0.89 -15.13
N PHE A 155 4.98 2.10 -15.66
CA PHE A 155 5.50 3.21 -14.88
C PHE A 155 4.53 3.62 -13.78
N GLY A 156 3.23 3.76 -14.07
CA GLY A 156 2.21 4.02 -13.04
C GLY A 156 2.19 2.94 -11.96
N TYR A 157 2.31 1.67 -12.34
CA TYR A 157 2.41 0.55 -11.41
C TYR A 157 3.68 0.60 -10.55
N LEU A 158 4.83 0.96 -11.15
CA LEU A 158 6.09 1.20 -10.43
C LEU A 158 5.94 2.32 -9.39
N MET A 159 5.28 3.42 -9.74
CA MET A 159 5.06 4.56 -8.84
C MET A 159 4.15 4.19 -7.66
N ILE A 160 3.10 3.40 -7.89
CA ILE A 160 2.25 2.89 -6.81
C ILE A 160 3.04 1.96 -5.89
N GLY A 161 3.85 1.05 -6.44
CA GLY A 161 4.73 0.18 -5.65
C GLY A 161 5.73 1.00 -4.82
N THR A 162 6.34 2.01 -5.43
CA THR A 162 7.29 2.94 -4.78
C THR A 162 6.63 3.69 -3.63
N TYR A 163 5.39 4.16 -3.82
CA TYR A 163 4.60 4.79 -2.76
C TYR A 163 4.42 3.85 -1.57
N HIS A 164 3.98 2.61 -1.81
CA HIS A 164 3.78 1.63 -0.74
C HIS A 164 5.09 1.31 0.00
N VAL A 165 6.20 1.14 -0.72
CA VAL A 165 7.50 0.87 -0.09
C VAL A 165 7.94 2.05 0.78
N LEU A 166 8.01 3.25 0.20
CA LEU A 166 8.52 4.43 0.88
C LEU A 166 7.66 4.77 2.09
N ARG A 167 6.33 4.84 1.93
CA ARG A 167 5.41 5.18 3.02
C ARG A 167 5.54 4.24 4.19
N ASN A 168 5.50 2.94 3.94
CA ASN A 168 5.51 1.96 5.02
C ASN A 168 6.91 1.81 5.63
N ALA A 169 7.99 1.93 4.84
CA ALA A 169 9.35 1.93 5.38
C ALA A 169 9.62 3.15 6.27
N ILE A 170 9.16 4.34 5.86
CA ILE A 170 9.29 5.56 6.65
C ILE A 170 8.43 5.46 7.92
N TYR A 171 7.18 4.99 7.81
CA TYR A 171 6.34 4.76 8.97
C TYR A 171 7.00 3.80 9.98
N LEU A 172 7.45 2.62 9.53
CA LEU A 172 8.14 1.64 10.39
C LEU A 172 9.43 2.21 11.00
N ARG A 173 10.11 3.12 10.31
CA ARG A 173 11.29 3.81 10.84
C ARG A 173 10.94 4.85 11.91
N LEU A 174 9.81 5.54 11.75
CA LEU A 174 9.32 6.54 12.70
C LEU A 174 8.72 5.88 13.94
N ASP A 175 8.02 4.77 13.77
CA ASP A 175 7.40 3.97 14.81
C ASP A 175 8.41 2.97 15.41
N ARG A 176 9.26 3.48 16.31
CA ARG A 176 10.32 2.69 16.98
C ARG A 176 9.83 1.89 18.19
N THR A 177 8.54 1.88 18.48
CA THR A 177 7.99 1.17 19.65
C THR A 177 8.24 -0.33 19.48
N PRO A 178 8.92 -1.02 20.43
CA PRO A 178 9.17 -2.45 20.33
C PRO A 178 7.87 -3.24 20.24
N GLU A 179 7.82 -4.31 19.43
CA GLU A 179 6.63 -5.18 19.32
C GLU A 179 6.21 -5.77 20.68
N SER A 180 7.15 -5.93 21.62
CA SER A 180 6.87 -6.43 22.99
C SER A 180 6.02 -5.50 23.85
N GLU A 181 5.92 -4.21 23.50
CA GLU A 181 5.07 -3.24 24.21
C GLU A 181 3.66 -3.15 23.60
N GLU A 182 3.41 -3.80 22.45
CA GLU A 182 2.10 -3.85 21.79
C GLU A 182 1.24 -5.05 22.25
N GLU A 183 1.86 -6.09 22.81
CA GLU A 183 1.19 -7.31 23.27
C GLU A 183 0.89 -7.32 24.80
N ALA A 184 1.24 -6.25 25.52
CA ALA A 184 1.01 -6.08 26.97
C ALA A 184 -0.31 -5.34 27.26
#